data_AF-A0A532CH90-F1
#
_entry.id   AF-A0A532CH90-F1
#
_cell.length_a   1.000
_cell.length_b   1.000
_cell.length_c   1.000
_cell.angle_alpha   90.00
_cell.angle_beta   90.00
_cell.angle_gamma   90.00
#
_symmetry.space_group_name_H-M   'P 1'
#
loop_
_entity.id
_entity.type
_entity.pdbx_description
1 polymer ?
#
loop_
_entity_poly.entity_id
_entity_poly.type
_entity_poly.pdbx_seq_one_letter_code
_entity_poly.pdbx_strand_id
1 'polypeptide(L)' 'MTLATEAADHGRQGHVGALLTSAEAALQSAMKAGEAPHVDAGIKELKQAIEHGKAGHADVATKHAEQAVTHLSEKYRTR' A
#
# COMPACT_ATOMS: atom_id res chain seq x y z
N MET A 1 -0.62 -8.05 5.51
CA MET A 1 0.76 -7.54 5.39
C MET A 1 1.34 -7.79 4.02
N THR A 2 1.26 -9.02 3.49
CA THR A 2 1.92 -9.43 2.24
C THR A 2 1.63 -8.52 1.03
N LEU A 3 0.36 -8.19 0.77
CA LEU A 3 -0.04 -7.42 -0.42
C LEU A 3 0.53 -6.00 -0.50
N ALA A 4 0.62 -5.28 0.64
CA ALA A 4 1.22 -3.95 0.65
C ALA A 4 2.74 -4.04 0.42
N THR A 5 3.38 -5.07 0.96
CA THR A 5 4.82 -5.34 0.76
C THR A 5 5.10 -5.68 -0.69
N GLU A 6 4.24 -6.49 -1.32
CA GLU A 6 4.32 -6.79 -2.75
C GLU A 6 4.17 -5.55 -3.62
N ALA A 7 3.25 -4.64 -3.26
CA ALA A 7 3.09 -3.38 -3.97
C ALA A 7 4.38 -2.53 -3.92
N ALA A 8 4.99 -2.41 -2.74
CA ALA A 8 6.26 -1.70 -2.58
C ALA A 8 7.40 -2.37 -3.36
N ASP A 9 7.47 -3.70 -3.35
CA ASP A 9 8.52 -4.44 -4.04
C ASP A 9 8.41 -4.32 -5.56
N HIS A 10 7.20 -4.44 -6.11
CA HIS A 10 6.94 -4.19 -7.53
C HIS A 10 7.21 -2.75 -7.92
N GLY A 11 6.95 -1.79 -7.04
CA GLY A 11 7.33 -0.39 -7.21
C GLY A 11 8.82 -0.20 -7.40
N ARG A 12 9.65 -0.80 -6.52
CA ARG A 12 11.12 -0.76 -6.62
C ARG A 12 11.65 -1.42 -7.90
N GLN A 13 10.94 -2.40 -8.43
CA GLN A 13 11.28 -3.06 -9.71
C GLN A 13 10.81 -2.26 -10.94
N GLY A 14 10.10 -1.14 -10.76
CA GLY A 14 9.48 -0.39 -11.85
C GLY A 14 8.27 -1.11 -12.48
N HIS A 15 7.77 -2.18 -11.86
CA HIS A 15 6.63 -2.96 -12.31
C HIS A 15 5.32 -2.29 -11.92
N VAL A 16 5.03 -1.11 -12.49
CA VAL A 16 3.86 -0.28 -12.13
C VAL A 16 2.55 -1.06 -12.21
N GLY A 17 2.35 -1.90 -13.22
CA GLY A 17 1.13 -2.71 -13.34
C GLY A 17 0.94 -3.69 -12.19
N ALA A 18 2.02 -4.33 -11.75
CA ALA A 18 1.99 -5.25 -10.61
C ALA A 18 1.85 -4.50 -9.27
N LEU A 19 2.50 -3.33 -9.14
CA LEU A 19 2.29 -2.43 -8.00
C LEU A 19 0.81 -2.08 -7.85
N LEU A 20 0.15 -1.66 -8.94
CA LEU A 20 -1.25 -1.26 -8.90
C LEU A 20 -2.16 -2.41 -8.47
N THR A 21 -1.94 -3.59 -9.05
CA THR A 21 -2.70 -4.80 -8.72
C THR A 21 -2.55 -5.15 -7.23
N SER A 22 -1.32 -5.17 -6.72
CA SER A 22 -1.04 -5.48 -5.32
C SER A 22 -1.57 -4.38 -4.38
N ALA A 23 -1.49 -3.11 -4.76
CA ALA A 23 -2.02 -1.99 -3.98
C ALA A 23 -3.55 -2.02 -3.90
N GLU A 24 -4.25 -2.34 -4.99
CA GLU A 24 -5.71 -2.51 -5.01
C GLU A 24 -6.15 -3.70 -4.14
N ALA A 25 -5.44 -4.82 -4.21
CA ALA A 25 -5.70 -5.99 -3.36
C ALA A 25 -5.43 -5.70 -1.87
N ALA A 26 -4.36 -4.96 -1.57
CA ALA A 26 -4.04 -4.51 -0.22
C ALA A 26 -5.12 -3.56 0.31
N LEU A 27 -5.63 -2.66 -0.52
CA LEU A 27 -6.66 -1.69 -0.16
C LEU A 27 -7.96 -2.40 0.21
N GLN A 28 -8.40 -3.34 -0.64
CA GLN A 28 -9.56 -4.19 -0.36
C GLN A 28 -9.41 -4.97 0.96
N SER A 29 -8.21 -5.49 1.23
CA SER A 29 -7.94 -6.21 2.47
C SER A 29 -7.96 -5.29 3.69
N ALA A 30 -7.40 -4.08 3.57
CA ALA A 30 -7.38 -3.08 4.64
C ALA A 30 -8.80 -2.58 4.97
N MET A 31 -9.63 -2.32 3.96
CA MET A 31 -11.04 -1.92 4.18
C MET A 31 -11.86 -3.01 4.89
N LYS A 32 -11.52 -4.28 4.70
CA LYS A 32 -12.16 -5.41 5.40
C LYS A 32 -11.63 -5.61 6.83
N ALA A 33 -10.47 -5.08 7.16
CA ALA A 33 -9.82 -5.27 8.46
C ALA A 33 -10.48 -4.45 9.60
N GLY A 34 -11.35 -3.49 9.27
CA GLY A 34 -12.08 -2.63 10.21
C GLY A 34 -11.42 -1.27 10.45
N GLU A 35 -12.10 -0.40 11.19
CA GLU A 35 -11.63 0.95 11.54
C GLU A 35 -10.62 0.89 12.69
N ALA A 36 -9.34 1.01 12.34
CA ALA A 36 -8.27 1.31 13.27
C ALA A 36 -7.44 2.45 12.66
N PRO A 37 -6.93 3.40 13.47
CA PRO A 37 -6.22 4.58 12.95
C PRO A 37 -5.02 4.23 12.06
N HIS A 38 -4.30 3.14 12.36
CA HIS A 38 -3.22 2.64 11.51
C HIS A 38 -3.72 1.98 10.21
N VAL A 39 -4.93 1.42 10.22
CA VAL A 39 -5.57 0.87 9.01
C VAL A 39 -6.02 2.02 8.10
N ASP A 40 -6.64 3.09 8.64
CA ASP A 40 -7.03 4.26 7.86
C ASP A 40 -5.83 4.97 7.20
N ALA A 41 -4.73 5.13 7.96
CA ALA A 41 -3.49 5.65 7.42
C ALA A 41 -2.96 4.76 6.28
N GLY A 42 -2.94 3.44 6.48
CA GLY A 42 -2.57 2.48 5.44
C GLY A 42 -3.47 2.54 4.19
N ILE A 43 -4.79 2.67 4.36
CA ILE A 43 -5.77 2.84 3.28
C ILE A 43 -5.48 4.11 2.48
N LYS A 44 -5.20 5.23 3.16
CA LYS A 44 -4.89 6.50 2.52
C LYS A 44 -3.63 6.40 1.66
N GLU A 45 -2.56 5.83 2.21
CA GLU A 45 -1.31 5.60 1.49
C GLU A 45 -1.50 4.68 0.28
N LEU A 46 -2.26 3.58 0.41
CA LEU A 46 -2.56 2.70 -0.73
C LEU A 46 -3.34 3.41 -1.85
N LYS A 47 -4.30 4.27 -1.51
CA LYS A 47 -5.01 5.08 -2.50
C LYS A 47 -4.06 6.02 -3.25
N GLN A 48 -3.12 6.64 -2.54
CA GLN A 48 -2.10 7.49 -3.17
C GLN A 48 -1.13 6.68 -4.04
N ALA A 49 -0.73 5.49 -3.61
CA ALA A 49 0.07 4.58 -4.41
C ALA A 49 -0.63 4.23 -5.75
N ILE A 50 -1.93 3.96 -5.71
CA ILE A 50 -2.74 3.66 -6.90
C ILE A 50 -2.86 4.89 -7.80
N GLU A 51 -3.16 6.06 -7.25
CA GLU A 51 -3.30 7.31 -8.01
C GLU A 51 -2.01 7.68 -8.73
N HIS A 52 -0.89 7.71 -8.00
CA HIS A 52 0.42 8.01 -8.56
C HIS A 52 0.88 6.93 -9.54
N GLY A 53 0.61 5.65 -9.27
CA GLY A 53 0.95 4.56 -10.18
C GLY A 53 0.20 4.67 -11.50
N LYS A 54 -1.11 5.01 -11.47
CA LYS A 54 -1.93 5.24 -12.68
C LYS A 54 -1.47 6.48 -13.45
N ALA A 55 -0.91 7.48 -12.78
CA ALA A 55 -0.31 8.66 -13.40
C ALA A 55 1.10 8.42 -13.99
N GLY A 56 1.65 7.21 -13.85
CA GLY A 56 3.02 6.89 -14.29
C GLY A 56 4.12 7.38 -13.33
N HIS A 57 3.75 7.92 -12.16
CA HIS A 57 4.67 8.36 -11.13
C HIS A 57 5.13 7.17 -10.27
N ALA A 58 5.85 6.22 -10.88
CA ALA A 58 6.27 4.96 -10.27
C ALA A 58 7.01 5.15 -8.93
N ASP A 59 7.93 6.11 -8.85
CA ASP A 59 8.70 6.39 -7.64
C ASP A 59 7.82 6.87 -6.49
N VAL A 60 6.88 7.76 -6.77
CA VAL A 60 5.94 8.30 -5.78
C VAL A 60 4.95 7.21 -5.34
N ALA A 61 4.49 6.39 -6.29
CA ALA A 61 3.64 5.25 -6.01
C ALA A 61 4.31 4.23 -5.07
N THR A 62 5.60 3.97 -5.31
CA THR A 62 6.43 3.07 -4.49
C THR A 62 6.53 3.60 -3.07
N LYS A 63 6.84 4.90 -2.91
CA LYS A 63 6.96 5.53 -1.59
C LYS A 63 5.66 5.42 -0.78
N HIS A 64 4.53 5.68 -1.41
CA HIS A 64 3.23 5.51 -0.76
C HIS A 64 2.94 4.03 -0.41
N ALA A 65 3.31 3.08 -1.28
CA ALA A 65 3.18 1.66 -0.96
C ALA A 65 4.05 1.25 0.24
N GLU A 66 5.27 1.79 0.37
CA GLU A 66 6.14 1.57 1.54
C GLU A 66 5.56 2.15 2.82
N GLN A 67 4.99 3.36 2.76
CA GLN A 67 4.30 3.96 3.92
C GLN A 67 3.06 3.16 4.32
N ALA A 68 2.31 2.65 3.34
CA ALA A 68 1.19 1.74 3.60
C ALA A 68 1.65 0.48 4.33
N VAL A 69 2.79 -0.11 3.94
CA VAL A 69 3.38 -1.25 4.66
C VAL A 69 3.64 -0.89 6.10
N THR A 70 4.28 0.24 6.39
CA THR A 70 4.57 0.66 7.77
C THR A 70 3.30 0.76 8.61
N HIS A 71 2.29 1.47 8.12
CA HIS A 71 1.02 1.65 8.85
C HIS A 71 0.25 0.35 9.04
N LEU A 72 0.14 -0.48 8.01
CA LEU A 72 -0.55 -1.77 8.10
C LEU A 72 0.26 -2.80 8.89
N SER A 73 1.57 -2.57 9.07
CA SER A 73 2.46 -3.44 9.83
C SER A 73 2.48 -3.13 11.33
N GLU A 74 2.18 -1.89 11.72
CA GLU A 74 2.01 -1.49 13.12
C GLU A 74 0.89 -2.26 13.84
N LYS A 75 0.02 -2.97 13.10
CA LYS A 75 -0.97 -3.91 13.65
C LYS A 75 -0.39 -4.88 14.70
N TYR A 76 0.92 -5.18 14.68
CA TYR A 76 1.57 -6.11 15.61
C TYR A 76 2.42 -5.45 16.70
N ARG A 77 2.50 -4.12 16.80
CA ARG A 77 3.35 -3.44 17.81
C ARG A 77 2.61 -3.06 19.10
N THR A 78 1.44 -3.65 19.33
CA THR A 78 0.67 -3.43 20.57
C THR A 78 0.30 -4.75 21.26
N ARG A 79 1.29 -5.60 21.54
CA ARG A 79 1.51 -6.28 22.85
C ARG A 79 2.64 -7.30 22.74
#